data_AF-A0A920HZM4-F1
#
_entry.id   AF-A0A920HZM4-F1
#
_cell.length_a   1.000
_cell.length_b   1.000
_cell.length_c   1.000
_cell.angle_alpha   90.00
_cell.angle_beta   90.00
_cell.angle_gamma   90.00
#
_symmetry.space_group_name_H-M   'P 1'
#
loop_
_entity.id
_entity.type
_entity.pdbx_description
1 polymer ?
#
loop_
_entity_poly.entity_id
_entity_poly.type
_entity_poly.pdbx_seq_one_letter_code
_entity_poly.pdbx_strand_id
1 'polypeptide(L)'
;MGFDLAALNIVDFVAIIVLVVSGGLATLRGMTREIMGLAGWPISIVAARLSAPYLEPLLTDLIRVEGISQALAWGIPFIVVVVLWFAFSSLVSPGLSKAGLGGLDRWLGFLFGLIRGFVIVLVIYASAWSQPRARTIFPGWLQTHRSHRHCGKAPI
;
A
#
# COMPACT_ATOMS: atom_id res chain seq x y z
N MET A 1 -3.27 35.73 -5.45
CA MET A 1 -2.78 34.34 -5.38
C MET A 1 -3.70 33.51 -6.26
N GLY A 2 -3.41 33.45 -7.57
CA GLY A 2 -4.17 32.63 -8.50
C GLY A 2 -3.59 31.22 -8.49
N PHE A 3 -4.44 30.21 -8.34
CA PHE A 3 -4.02 28.83 -8.52
C PHE A 3 -3.71 28.62 -10.02
N ASP A 4 -2.45 28.44 -10.37
CA ASP A 4 -2.02 28.14 -11.74
C ASP A 4 -2.36 26.68 -12.07
N LEU A 5 -3.60 26.44 -12.49
CA LEU A 5 -4.08 25.13 -12.94
C LEU A 5 -3.31 24.63 -14.18
N ALA A 6 -2.66 25.54 -14.92
CA ALA A 6 -1.84 25.22 -16.08
C ALA A 6 -0.51 24.53 -15.73
N ALA A 7 -0.06 24.62 -14.47
CA ALA A 7 1.16 23.95 -14.00
C ALA A 7 0.90 22.50 -13.53
N LEU A 8 -0.36 22.07 -13.44
CA LEU A 8 -0.73 20.72 -13.02
C LEU A 8 -0.44 19.72 -14.14
N ASN A 9 0.31 18.68 -13.79
CA ASN A 9 0.61 17.59 -14.70
C ASN A 9 -0.55 16.57 -14.72
N ILE A 10 -0.56 15.66 -15.69
CA ILE A 10 -1.58 14.59 -15.79
C ILE A 10 -1.62 13.75 -14.50
N VAL A 11 -0.45 13.54 -13.87
CA VAL A 11 -0.31 12.82 -12.60
C VAL A 11 -1.08 13.50 -11.47
N ASP A 12 -1.06 14.84 -11.42
CA ASP A 12 -1.73 15.60 -10.37
C ASP A 12 -3.26 15.51 -10.51
N PHE A 13 -3.77 15.54 -11.75
CA PHE A 13 -5.19 15.33 -12.03
C PHE A 13 -5.66 13.93 -11.64
N VAL A 14 -4.87 12.89 -11.93
CA VAL A 14 -5.19 11.52 -11.52
C VAL A 14 -5.20 11.39 -9.99
N ALA A 15 -4.23 12.00 -9.30
CA ALA A 15 -4.18 12.01 -7.84
C ALA A 15 -5.43 12.68 -7.22
N ILE A 16 -5.85 13.83 -7.76
CA ILE A 16 -7.06 14.54 -7.33
C ILE A 16 -8.31 13.67 -7.55
N ILE A 17 -8.44 13.03 -8.71
CA ILE A 17 -9.57 12.14 -9.00
C ILE A 17 -9.59 10.96 -8.02
N VAL A 18 -8.44 10.32 -7.77
CA VAL A 18 -8.34 9.22 -6.81
C VAL A 18 -8.71 9.68 -5.40
N LEU A 19 -8.26 10.87 -4.97
CA LEU A 19 -8.61 11.46 -3.68
C LEU A 19 -10.11 11.74 -3.55
N VAL A 20 -10.72 12.36 -4.56
CA VAL A 20 -12.15 12.70 -4.56
C VAL A 20 -13.01 11.44 -4.59
N VAL A 21 -12.66 10.46 -5.44
CA VAL A 21 -13.38 9.18 -5.53
C VAL A 21 -13.20 8.37 -4.25
N SER A 22 -11.98 8.30 -3.70
CA SER A 22 -11.71 7.62 -2.42
C SER A 22 -12.46 8.25 -1.26
N GLY A 23 -12.43 9.59 -1.16
CA GLY A 23 -13.18 10.34 -0.15
C GLY A 23 -14.69 10.14 -0.28
N GLY A 24 -15.22 10.25 -1.50
CA GLY A 24 -16.66 10.09 -1.77
C GLY A 24 -17.16 8.66 -1.53
N LEU A 25 -16.40 7.64 -1.94
CA LEU A 25 -16.75 6.24 -1.67
C LEU A 25 -16.70 5.91 -0.17
N ALA A 26 -15.78 6.53 0.59
CA ALA A 26 -15.71 6.37 2.03
C ALA A 26 -16.92 6.99 2.76
N THR A 27 -17.45 8.12 2.26
CA THR A 27 -18.69 8.71 2.78
C THR A 27 -19.90 7.76 2.67
N LEU A 28 -19.94 6.94 1.61
CA LEU A 28 -21.00 5.96 1.38
C LEU A 28 -20.88 4.70 2.26
N ARG A 29 -19.67 4.37 2.76
CA ARG A 29 -19.42 3.18 3.60
C ARG A 29 -19.49 3.45 5.11
N GLY A 30 -19.29 4.71 5.55
CA GLY A 30 -19.25 5.11 6.96
C GLY A 30 -17.92 4.77 7.64
N MET A 31 -17.46 5.62 8.57
CA MET A 31 -16.18 5.44 9.28
C MET A 31 -16.09 4.07 9.97
N THR A 32 -17.16 3.64 10.63
CA THR A 32 -17.22 2.38 11.36
C THR A 32 -16.83 1.19 10.49
N ARG A 33 -17.30 1.17 9.24
CA ARG A 33 -17.04 0.06 8.32
C ARG A 33 -15.61 0.10 7.78
N GLU A 34 -15.07 1.29 7.55
CA GLU A 34 -13.67 1.48 7.18
C GLU A 34 -12.71 1.10 8.32
N ILE A 35 -12.97 1.54 9.56
CA ILE A 35 -12.16 1.20 10.74
C ILE A 35 -12.20 -0.30 11.01
N MET A 36 -13.37 -0.93 10.95
CA MET A 36 -13.47 -2.37 11.11
C MET A 36 -12.69 -3.10 10.02
N GLY A 37 -12.80 -2.69 8.75
CA GLY A 37 -12.00 -3.28 7.67
C GLY A 37 -10.50 -3.12 7.88
N LEU A 38 -10.06 -1.96 8.37
CA LEU A 38 -8.65 -1.68 8.63
C LEU A 38 -8.13 -2.46 9.85
N ALA A 39 -8.92 -2.56 10.92
CA ALA A 39 -8.58 -3.25 12.16
C ALA A 39 -8.42 -4.76 11.97
N GLY A 40 -9.10 -5.34 10.97
CA GLY A 40 -8.97 -6.77 10.66
C GLY A 40 -7.55 -7.18 10.29
N TRP A 41 -6.81 -6.32 9.60
CA TRP A 41 -5.43 -6.60 9.19
C TRP A 41 -4.47 -6.83 10.37
N PRO A 42 -4.27 -5.87 11.30
CA PRO A 42 -3.39 -6.08 12.44
C PRO A 42 -3.87 -7.21 13.36
N ILE A 43 -5.19 -7.34 13.58
CA ILE A 43 -5.75 -8.42 14.40
C ILE A 43 -5.39 -9.79 13.82
N SER A 44 -5.53 -9.95 12.51
CA SER A 44 -5.22 -11.20 11.82
C SER A 44 -3.72 -11.48 11.80
N ILE A 45 -2.87 -10.46 11.65
CA ILE A 45 -1.40 -10.62 11.73
C ILE A 45 -0.98 -11.11 13.12
N VAL A 46 -1.53 -10.51 14.17
CA VAL A 46 -1.22 -10.90 15.56
C VAL A 46 -1.70 -12.32 15.81
N ALA A 47 -2.95 -12.64 15.45
CA ALA A 47 -3.49 -13.98 15.62
C ALA A 47 -2.69 -15.03 14.84
N ALA A 48 -2.26 -14.72 13.61
CA ALA A 48 -1.40 -15.57 12.81
C ALA A 48 -0.04 -15.79 13.44
N ARG A 49 0.60 -14.75 13.97
CA ARG A 49 1.88 -14.89 14.68
C ARG A 49 1.78 -15.75 15.94
N LEU A 50 0.67 -15.61 16.69
CA LEU A 50 0.46 -16.39 17.91
C LEU A 50 0.15 -17.86 17.61
N SER A 51 -0.54 -18.15 16.51
CA SER A 51 -0.95 -19.51 16.13
C SER A 51 0.10 -20.26 15.29
N ALA A 52 0.95 -19.56 14.55
CA ALA A 52 2.02 -20.15 13.74
C ALA A 52 2.90 -21.19 14.47
N PRO A 53 3.44 -20.95 15.68
CA PRO A 53 4.33 -21.92 16.35
C PRO A 53 3.61 -23.23 16.73
N TYR A 54 2.29 -23.22 16.86
CA TYR A 54 1.51 -24.42 17.15
C TYR A 54 1.18 -25.19 15.86
N LEU A 55 1.02 -24.51 14.73
CA LEU A 55 0.66 -25.10 13.44
C LEU A 55 1.86 -25.60 12.64
N GLU A 56 3.02 -24.95 12.79
CA GLU A 56 4.25 -25.30 12.08
C GLU A 56 4.69 -26.76 12.24
N PRO A 57 4.75 -27.37 13.45
CA PRO A 57 5.13 -28.77 13.58
C PRO A 57 4.13 -29.72 12.88
N LEU A 58 2.82 -29.46 13.00
CA LEU A 58 1.77 -30.24 12.34
C LEU A 58 1.89 -30.22 10.81
N LEU A 59 2.24 -29.05 10.24
CA LEU A 59 2.39 -28.87 8.80
C LEU A 59 3.72 -29.44 8.29
N THR A 60 4.76 -29.44 9.10
CA THR A 60 6.08 -29.99 8.74
C THR A 60 6.04 -31.52 8.63
N ASP A 61 5.23 -32.17 9.46
CA ASP A 61 4.99 -33.62 9.36
C ASP A 61 4.26 -34.01 8.06
N LEU A 62 3.37 -33.13 7.57
CA LEU A 62 2.56 -33.36 6.38
C LEU A 62 3.28 -32.95 5.08
N ILE A 63 4.04 -31.85 5.12
CA ILE A 63 4.72 -31.24 3.97
C ILE A 63 6.21 -31.13 4.30
N ARG A 64 6.99 -32.09 3.79
CA ARG A 64 8.45 -32.17 3.98
C ARG A 64 9.24 -31.22 3.07
N VAL A 65 8.73 -30.01 2.86
CA VAL A 65 9.39 -28.97 2.05
C VAL A 65 9.74 -27.79 2.94
N GLU A 66 11.04 -27.52 3.03
CA GLU A 66 11.61 -26.45 3.84
C GLU A 66 11.04 -25.09 3.41
N GLY A 67 10.60 -24.28 4.38
CA GLY A 67 10.03 -22.95 4.17
C GLY A 67 8.54 -22.90 3.80
N ILE A 68 7.98 -23.93 3.15
CA ILE A 68 6.54 -23.96 2.80
C ILE A 68 5.68 -24.19 4.05
N SER A 69 6.11 -25.09 4.96
CA SER A 69 5.38 -25.35 6.20
C SER A 69 5.25 -24.09 7.06
N GLN A 70 6.33 -23.31 7.18
CA GLN A 70 6.35 -22.05 7.92
C GLN A 70 5.43 -20.99 7.30
N ALA A 71 5.46 -20.86 5.96
CA ALA A 71 4.58 -19.93 5.24
C ALA A 71 3.11 -20.30 5.42
N LEU A 72 2.76 -21.60 5.37
CA LEU A 72 1.41 -22.09 5.59
C LEU A 72 0.97 -21.95 7.05
N ALA A 73 1.86 -22.19 8.01
CA ALA A 73 1.58 -22.09 9.43
C ALA A 73 1.18 -20.67 9.84
N TRP A 74 1.76 -19.66 9.18
CA TRP A 74 1.34 -18.27 9.34
C TRP A 74 0.14 -17.89 8.44
N GLY A 75 0.16 -18.35 7.18
CA GLY A 75 -0.83 -17.95 6.18
C GLY A 75 -2.23 -18.50 6.43
N ILE A 76 -2.36 -19.75 6.86
CA ILE A 76 -3.67 -20.38 7.10
C ILE A 76 -4.43 -19.63 8.20
N PRO A 77 -3.87 -19.41 9.41
CA PRO A 77 -4.57 -18.66 10.45
C PRO A 77 -4.84 -17.22 10.07
N PHE A 78 -3.92 -16.56 9.34
CA PHE A 78 -4.13 -15.21 8.85
C PHE A 78 -5.41 -15.12 8.01
N ILE A 79 -5.55 -15.98 7.01
CA ILE A 79 -6.74 -15.99 6.13
C ILE A 79 -8.01 -16.29 6.94
N VAL A 80 -7.96 -17.29 7.83
CA VAL A 80 -9.11 -17.67 8.66
C VAL A 80 -9.57 -16.49 9.51
N VAL A 81 -8.66 -15.81 10.21
CA VAL A 81 -9.02 -14.67 11.08
C VAL A 81 -9.49 -13.48 10.27
N VAL A 82 -8.90 -13.19 9.11
CA VAL A 82 -9.39 -12.13 8.21
C VAL A 82 -10.84 -12.40 7.82
N VAL A 83 -11.16 -13.61 7.38
CA VAL A 83 -12.52 -13.98 6.96
C VAL A 83 -13.50 -13.89 8.12
N LEU A 84 -13.15 -14.44 9.28
CA LEU A 84 -13.98 -14.37 10.48
C LEU A 84 -14.21 -12.93 10.94
N TRP A 85 -13.16 -12.11 10.88
CA TRP A 85 -13.25 -10.69 11.24
C TRP A 85 -14.16 -9.92 10.29
N PHE A 86 -14.04 -10.11 8.97
CA PHE A 86 -14.93 -9.46 8.01
C PHE A 86 -16.39 -9.90 8.19
N ALA A 87 -16.62 -11.19 8.47
CA ALA A 87 -17.95 -11.69 8.81
C ALA A 87 -18.49 -11.02 10.08
N PHE A 88 -17.70 -10.98 11.16
CA PHE A 88 -18.05 -10.32 12.41
C PHE A 88 -18.35 -8.82 12.22
N SER A 89 -17.49 -8.11 11.51
CA SER A 89 -17.66 -6.70 11.17
C SER A 89 -18.98 -6.44 10.45
N SER A 90 -19.35 -7.32 9.50
CA SER A 90 -20.60 -7.17 8.74
C SER A 90 -21.86 -7.29 9.62
N LEU A 91 -21.80 -8.11 10.68
CA LEU A 91 -22.88 -8.30 11.63
C LEU A 91 -23.00 -7.15 12.62
N VAL A 92 -21.87 -6.56 13.03
CA VAL A 92 -21.80 -5.48 14.02
C VAL A 92 -22.10 -4.10 13.43
N SER A 93 -21.71 -3.88 12.16
CA SER A 93 -21.85 -2.58 11.48
C SER A 93 -23.26 -1.97 11.57
N PRO A 94 -24.37 -2.71 11.36
CA PRO A 94 -25.73 -2.14 11.46
C PRO A 94 -26.13 -1.75 12.88
N GLY A 95 -25.56 -2.40 13.90
CA GLY A 95 -25.84 -2.10 15.30
C GLY A 95 -25.27 -0.74 15.74
N LEU A 96 -24.06 -0.41 15.28
CA LEU A 96 -23.40 0.86 15.59
C LEU A 96 -24.10 2.06 14.93
N SER A 97 -24.63 1.89 13.72
CA SER A 97 -25.38 2.97 13.04
C SER A 97 -26.67 3.34 13.76
N LYS A 98 -27.29 2.39 14.49
CA LYS A 98 -28.53 2.63 15.27
C LYS A 98 -28.27 3.32 16.62
N ALA A 99 -27.03 3.34 17.11
CA ALA A 99 -26.66 3.94 18.39
C ALA A 99 -26.55 5.49 18.37
N GLY A 100 -27.11 6.16 17.36
CA GLY A 100 -27.15 7.64 17.27
C GLY A 100 -25.89 8.30 16.70
N LEU A 101 -24.85 7.53 16.36
CA LEU A 101 -23.58 8.03 15.81
C LEU A 101 -23.59 8.29 14.29
N GLY A 102 -24.68 7.97 13.58
CA GLY A 102 -24.69 7.93 12.12
C GLY A 102 -24.37 9.27 11.40
N GLY A 103 -24.67 10.41 12.04
CA GLY A 103 -24.29 11.73 11.49
C GLY A 103 -22.79 12.00 11.58
N LEU A 104 -22.19 11.74 12.74
CA LEU A 104 -20.76 11.92 12.99
C LEU A 104 -19.91 10.87 12.24
N ASP A 105 -20.41 9.63 12.14
CA ASP A 105 -19.79 8.51 11.43
C ASP A 105 -19.59 8.79 9.93
N ARG A 106 -20.47 9.59 9.32
CA ARG A 106 -20.35 10.02 7.91
C ARG A 106 -19.27 11.08 7.71
N TRP A 107 -19.21 12.10 8.58
CA TRP A 107 -18.18 13.16 8.51
C TRP A 107 -16.77 12.61 8.78
N LEU A 108 -16.64 11.75 9.80
CA LEU A 108 -15.37 11.08 10.09
C LEU A 108 -14.99 10.09 8.98
N GLY A 109 -15.98 9.46 8.33
CA GLY A 109 -15.75 8.57 7.19
C GLY A 109 -15.16 9.29 5.99
N PHE A 110 -15.64 10.52 5.72
CA PHE A 110 -15.07 11.40 4.69
C PHE A 110 -13.61 11.76 5.00
N LEU A 111 -13.32 12.20 6.23
CA LEU A 111 -11.96 12.56 6.64
C LEU A 111 -11.00 11.36 6.57
N PHE A 112 -11.45 10.19 7.00
CA PHE A 112 -10.68 8.96 6.92
C PHE A 112 -10.41 8.54 5.46
N GLY A 113 -11.41 8.66 4.58
CA GLY A 113 -11.26 8.41 3.15
C GLY A 113 -10.26 9.35 2.47
N LEU A 114 -10.22 10.62 2.87
CA LEU A 114 -9.23 11.59 2.42
C LEU A 114 -7.82 11.22 2.88
N ILE A 115 -7.64 10.87 4.16
CA ILE A 115 -6.34 10.44 4.69
C ILE A 115 -5.84 9.21 3.93
N ARG A 116 -6.70 8.21 3.71
CA ARG A 116 -6.34 7.00 2.96
C ARG A 116 -5.99 7.30 1.50
N GLY A 117 -6.79 8.12 0.82
CA GLY A 117 -6.50 8.56 -0.54
C GLY A 117 -5.17 9.31 -0.62
N PHE A 118 -4.89 10.16 0.35
CA PHE A 118 -3.63 10.90 0.45
C PHE A 118 -2.43 9.97 0.65
N VAL A 119 -2.55 8.99 1.55
CA VAL A 119 -1.52 7.96 1.76
C VAL A 119 -1.26 7.16 0.47
N ILE A 120 -2.31 6.79 -0.27
CA ILE A 120 -2.15 6.07 -1.54
C ILE A 120 -1.37 6.93 -2.56
N VAL A 121 -1.75 8.20 -2.72
CA VAL A 121 -1.04 9.13 -3.60
C VAL A 121 0.41 9.30 -3.17
N LEU A 122 0.67 9.44 -1.86
CA LEU A 122 2.02 9.55 -1.30
C LEU A 122 2.88 8.32 -1.63
N VAL A 123 2.32 7.11 -1.48
CA VAL A 123 3.01 5.86 -1.81
C VAL A 123 3.30 5.76 -3.31
N ILE A 124 2.35 6.16 -4.17
CA ILE A 124 2.55 6.19 -5.63
C ILE A 124 3.66 7.20 -5.99
N TYR A 125 3.62 8.40 -5.41
CA TYR A 125 4.65 9.41 -5.65
C TYR A 125 6.02 8.97 -5.14
N ALA A 126 6.10 8.39 -3.94
CA ALA A 126 7.34 7.89 -3.36
C ALA A 126 7.93 6.73 -4.16
N SER A 127 7.09 5.82 -4.68
CA SER A 127 7.52 4.72 -5.55
C SER A 127 7.91 5.18 -6.96
N ALA A 128 7.29 6.24 -7.48
CA ALA A 128 7.74 6.88 -8.72
C ALA A 128 9.07 7.63 -8.54
N TRP A 129 9.27 8.27 -7.39
CA TRP A 129 10.52 8.94 -7.02
C TRP A 129 11.68 7.96 -6.81
N SER A 130 11.40 6.78 -6.24
CA SER A 130 12.42 5.77 -5.95
C SER A 130 12.97 5.07 -7.20
N GLN A 131 12.42 5.35 -8.39
CA GLN A 131 13.04 4.89 -9.63
C GLN A 131 14.41 5.58 -9.78
N PRO A 132 15.52 4.82 -9.83
CA PRO A 132 16.78 5.39 -10.24
C PRO A 132 16.54 5.94 -11.64
N ARG A 133 16.70 7.26 -11.85
CA ARG A 133 16.74 7.82 -13.20
C ARG A 133 17.83 7.07 -13.94
N ALA A 134 17.43 6.06 -14.72
CA ALA A 134 18.33 5.35 -15.59
C ALA A 134 18.97 6.44 -16.45
N ARG A 135 20.30 6.54 -16.36
CA ARG A 135 21.11 7.42 -17.20
C ARG A 135 20.52 7.32 -18.60
N THR A 136 20.05 8.45 -19.11
CA THR A 136 19.82 8.62 -20.54
C THR A 136 21.00 7.96 -21.23
N ILE A 137 20.71 6.91 -22.00
CA ILE A 137 21.66 6.16 -22.79
C ILE A 137 22.39 7.21 -23.63
N PHE A 138 23.55 7.66 -23.17
CA PHE A 138 24.40 8.56 -23.93
C PHE A 138 24.81 7.75 -25.15
N PRO A 139 24.43 8.16 -26.37
CA PRO A 139 24.85 7.46 -27.57
C PRO A 139 26.39 7.41 -27.60
N GLY A 140 26.96 6.29 -28.06
CA GLY A 140 28.41 6.06 -28.06
C GLY A 140 29.25 7.11 -28.79
N TRP A 141 28.63 8.02 -29.56
CA TRP A 141 29.30 9.15 -30.21
C TRP A 141 29.74 10.27 -29.24
N LEU A 142 29.16 10.36 -28.03
CA LEU A 142 29.54 11.39 -27.03
C LEU A 142 30.75 11.00 -26.15
N GLN A 143 31.22 9.75 -26.23
CA GLN A 143 32.35 9.26 -25.42
C GLN A 143 33.72 9.56 -26.05
N THR A 144 33.75 10.06 -27.28
CA THR A 144 34.97 10.14 -28.10
C THR A 144 35.81 11.41 -27.88
N HIS A 145 35.43 12.32 -26.99
CA HIS A 145 36.12 13.62 -26.86
C HIS A 145 36.96 13.82 -25.58
N ARG A 146 37.21 12.77 -24.79
CA ARG A 146 38.07 12.87 -23.59
C ARG A 146 39.12 11.76 -23.49
N SER A 147 39.83 11.47 -24.58
CA SER A 147 41.01 10.59 -24.52
C SER A 147 42.27 11.12 -25.23
N HIS A 148 42.24 12.29 -25.87
CA HIS A 148 43.42 12.86 -26.54
C HIS A 148 44.25 13.81 -25.66
N ARG A 149 44.53 13.45 -24.40
CA ARG A 149 45.67 14.01 -23.64
C ARG A 149 46.27 12.98 -22.70
N HIS A 150 46.82 11.92 -23.28
CA HIS A 150 48.06 11.30 -22.81
C HIS A 150 48.37 10.05 -23.64
N CYS A 151 49.21 10.21 -24.67
CA CYS A 151 50.10 9.13 -25.08
C CYS A 151 51.48 9.76 -25.19
N GLY A 152 52.29 9.59 -24.16
CA GLY A 152 53.73 9.76 -24.30
C GLY A 152 54.29 8.59 -25.09
N LYS A 153 55.26 8.87 -25.97
CA LYS A 153 56.54 8.16 -26.09
C LYS A 153 57.39 8.79 -27.21
N ALA A 154 58.63 9.11 -26.85
CA ALA A 154 59.81 9.34 -27.70
C ALA A 154 60.20 8.04 -28.47
N PRO A 155 61.37 7.88 -29.13
CA PRO A 155 62.38 8.82 -29.68
C PRO A 155 62.68 8.56 -31.19
N ILE A 156 63.28 9.52 -31.89
CA ILE A 156 64.40 9.32 -32.85
C ILE A 156 65.18 10.63 -32.93
#